data_AF-A0A2N2ZTA8-F1
#
_entry.id   AF-A0A2N2ZTA8-F1
#
_cell.length_a   1.000
_cell.length_b   1.000
_cell.length_c   1.000
_cell.angle_alpha   90.00
_cell.angle_beta   90.00
_cell.angle_gamma   90.00
#
_symmetry.space_group_name_H-M   'P 1'
#
loop_
_entity.id
_entity.type
_entity.pdbx_description
1 polymer ?
#
loop_
_entity_poly.entity_id
_entity_poly.type
_entity_poly.pdbx_seq_one_letter_code
_entity_poly.pdbx_strand_id
1 'polypeptide(L)'
;MNNNHLLFNKKIIFLILPILLGFFNCYSQPYESIFGTSYTSWSIQIEGIDHGDTDSLTTVYDTTFNSFNYKYIQNSYYIGISGFLREDTLLGKAWFYDPLSATEELIMDLSLNVGDTFYLNSYNNTVVDSVYYLNGKKHIQFDKIVFAYSNTIIAFKPFTFIE
;
A
#
# COMPACT_ATOMS: atom_id res chain seq x y z
N MET A 1 42.30 -45.69 -25.81
CA MET A 1 41.51 -44.91 -24.83
C MET A 1 42.16 -43.54 -24.72
N ASN A 2 41.68 -42.54 -25.47
CA ASN A 2 42.23 -41.19 -25.43
C ASN A 2 41.32 -40.31 -24.56
N ASN A 3 41.81 -39.99 -23.36
CA ASN A 3 41.17 -39.07 -22.44
C ASN A 3 41.64 -37.65 -22.76
N ASN A 4 40.80 -36.87 -23.45
CA ASN A 4 41.00 -35.44 -23.61
C ASN A 4 40.59 -34.73 -22.31
N HIS A 5 41.57 -34.50 -21.42
CA HIS A 5 41.37 -33.64 -20.27
C HIS A 5 41.35 -32.17 -20.72
N LEU A 6 40.16 -31.57 -20.72
CA LEU A 6 39.96 -30.13 -20.80
C LEU A 6 40.68 -29.46 -19.60
N LEU A 7 41.87 -28.92 -19.84
CA LEU A 7 42.58 -28.08 -18.88
C LEU A 7 41.88 -26.72 -18.80
N PHE A 8 40.87 -26.63 -17.94
CA PHE A 8 40.28 -25.34 -17.58
C PHE A 8 41.34 -24.47 -16.90
N ASN A 9 41.64 -23.33 -17.53
CA ASN A 9 42.70 -22.44 -17.11
C ASN A 9 42.29 -21.76 -15.79
N LYS A 10 42.91 -22.14 -14.66
CA LYS A 10 42.57 -21.65 -13.30
C LYS A 10 42.55 -20.11 -13.16
N LYS A 11 43.20 -19.39 -14.08
CA LYS A 11 43.20 -17.91 -14.14
C LYS A 11 41.86 -17.31 -14.61
N ILE A 12 41.05 -18.03 -15.38
CA ILE A 12 39.74 -17.54 -15.87
C ILE A 12 38.70 -17.59 -14.74
N ILE A 13 38.80 -18.55 -13.82
CA ILE A 13 37.88 -18.70 -12.68
C ILE A 13 37.97 -17.49 -11.72
N PHE A 14 39.16 -16.91 -11.54
CA PHE A 14 39.35 -15.73 -10.67
C PHE A 14 38.77 -14.43 -11.26
N LEU A 15 38.53 -14.36 -12.57
CA LEU A 15 37.98 -13.19 -13.24
C LEU A 15 36.43 -13.15 -13.23
N ILE A 16 35.79 -14.31 -13.10
CA ILE A 16 34.32 -14.44 -13.13
C ILE A 16 33.73 -14.29 -11.71
N LEU A 17 34.49 -14.64 -10.66
CA LEU A 17 34.06 -14.58 -9.27
C LEU A 17 33.63 -13.18 -8.75
N PRO A 18 34.33 -12.07 -9.06
CA PRO A 18 33.89 -10.74 -8.62
C PRO A 18 32.68 -10.22 -9.41
N ILE A 19 32.40 -10.75 -10.60
CA ILE A 19 31.23 -10.38 -11.41
C ILE A 19 29.96 -11.06 -10.85
N LEU A 20 30.05 -12.29 -10.32
CA LEU A 20 28.91 -12.95 -9.67
C LEU A 20 28.59 -12.39 -8.28
N LEU A 21 29.57 -11.81 -7.57
CA LEU A 21 29.38 -11.28 -6.21
C LEU A 21 28.83 -9.84 -6.18
N GLY A 22 28.77 -9.16 -7.32
CA GLY A 22 28.29 -7.77 -7.43
C GLY A 22 26.77 -7.58 -7.50
N PHE A 23 25.97 -8.66 -7.49
CA PHE A 23 24.53 -8.60 -7.79
C PHE A 23 23.58 -8.75 -6.58
N PHE A 24 24.06 -8.74 -5.33
CA PHE A 24 23.20 -9.03 -4.16
C PHE A 24 22.86 -7.82 -3.28
N ASN A 25 22.72 -6.64 -3.87
CA ASN A 25 22.06 -5.53 -3.19
C ASN A 25 20.69 -5.28 -3.82
N CYS A 26 19.80 -6.28 -3.72
CA CYS A 26 18.37 -6.03 -3.86
C CYS A 26 17.90 -5.41 -2.54
N TYR A 27 18.12 -4.12 -2.38
CA TYR A 27 17.41 -3.38 -1.36
C TYR A 27 16.00 -3.17 -1.88
N SER A 28 15.04 -3.89 -1.32
CA SER A 28 13.66 -3.39 -1.34
C SER A 28 13.71 -2.04 -0.66
N GLN A 29 13.44 -0.96 -1.40
CA GLN A 29 13.24 0.33 -0.76
C GLN A 29 12.00 0.20 0.13
N PRO A 30 12.01 0.77 1.34
CA PRO A 30 10.79 0.94 2.11
C PRO A 30 9.74 1.65 1.27
N TYR A 31 8.49 1.30 1.50
CA TYR A 31 7.33 1.94 0.89
C TYR A 31 7.28 3.43 1.24
N GLU A 32 6.77 4.26 0.34
CA GLU A 32 6.56 5.69 0.63
C GLU A 32 5.58 5.86 1.79
N SER A 33 5.88 6.81 2.69
CA SER A 33 4.97 7.13 3.80
C SER A 33 3.67 7.71 3.27
N ILE A 34 2.57 7.15 3.76
CA ILE A 34 1.24 7.60 3.42
C ILE A 34 0.89 8.96 4.06
N PHE A 35 1.71 9.44 4.99
CA PHE A 35 1.53 10.71 5.69
C PHE A 35 2.36 11.87 5.10
N GLY A 36 2.86 11.73 3.86
CA GLY A 36 3.74 12.67 3.17
C GLY A 36 3.23 14.11 3.01
N THR A 37 4.14 15.01 2.58
CA THR A 37 3.99 16.48 2.63
C THR A 37 3.12 17.11 1.54
N SER A 38 2.58 16.33 0.60
CA SER A 38 1.74 16.85 -0.49
C SER A 38 0.48 16.00 -0.59
N TYR A 39 -0.56 16.41 0.14
CA TYR A 39 -1.95 15.99 -0.02
C TYR A 39 -2.11 14.48 -0.31
N THR A 40 -1.89 13.62 0.69
CA THR A 40 -2.39 12.25 0.58
C THR A 40 -3.92 12.31 0.65
N SER A 41 -4.56 12.26 -0.52
CA SER A 41 -6.00 12.15 -0.62
C SER A 41 -6.39 10.68 -0.53
N TRP A 42 -7.09 10.33 0.54
CA TRP A 42 -7.57 8.99 0.79
C TRP A 42 -8.98 8.85 0.23
N SER A 43 -9.17 8.00 -0.77
CA SER A 43 -10.53 7.54 -1.10
C SER A 43 -10.89 6.43 -0.12
N ILE A 44 -11.23 6.77 1.13
CA ILE A 44 -11.92 5.83 2.02
C ILE A 44 -13.38 5.87 1.60
N GLN A 45 -13.87 4.77 1.06
CA GLN A 45 -15.30 4.61 0.89
C GLN A 45 -15.92 4.24 2.22
N ILE A 46 -16.94 5.01 2.60
CA ILE A 46 -17.74 4.78 3.80
C ILE A 46 -19.17 4.58 3.31
N GLU A 47 -19.79 3.45 3.67
CA GLU A 47 -21.21 3.24 3.40
C GLU A 47 -22.08 4.05 4.36
N GLY A 48 -22.83 4.99 3.80
CA GLY A 48 -24.15 5.38 4.32
C GLY A 48 -25.24 4.65 3.53
N ILE A 49 -26.48 4.60 4.06
CA ILE A 49 -27.65 3.89 3.50
C ILE A 49 -28.08 4.34 2.08
N ASP A 50 -27.32 5.20 1.40
CA ASP A 50 -27.52 5.48 -0.03
C ASP A 50 -26.25 5.95 -0.77
N HIS A 51 -25.10 6.20 -0.12
CA HIS A 51 -23.93 6.79 -0.81
C HIS A 51 -22.60 6.20 -0.33
N GLY A 52 -21.64 6.11 -1.25
CA GLY A 52 -20.22 5.90 -0.97
C GLY A 52 -19.45 7.19 -1.22
N ASP A 53 -19.07 7.89 -0.17
CA ASP A 53 -18.39 9.19 -0.28
C ASP A 53 -16.86 9.04 -0.19
N THR A 54 -16.10 9.99 -0.74
CA THR A 54 -14.64 10.14 -0.55
C THR A 54 -14.37 11.44 0.18
N ASP A 55 -13.64 11.42 1.29
CA ASP A 55 -13.40 12.60 2.14
C ASP A 55 -11.89 12.87 2.35
N SER A 56 -11.54 14.14 2.57
CA SER A 56 -10.19 14.54 2.95
C SER A 56 -10.01 14.39 4.46
N LEU A 57 -9.15 13.47 4.88
CA LEU A 57 -8.76 13.32 6.28
C LEU A 57 -7.56 14.20 6.59
N THR A 58 -7.61 14.91 7.72
CA THR A 58 -6.48 15.67 8.24
C THR A 58 -5.92 14.99 9.48
N THR A 59 -4.60 14.82 9.52
CA THR A 59 -3.89 14.38 10.73
C THR A 59 -3.78 15.56 11.70
N VAL A 60 -4.22 15.38 12.94
CA VAL A 60 -4.25 16.45 13.94
C VAL A 60 -3.04 16.40 14.87
N TYR A 61 -2.72 15.21 15.39
CA TYR A 61 -1.60 15.01 16.30
C TYR A 61 -1.10 13.56 16.26
N ASP A 62 0.12 13.36 16.73
CA ASP A 62 0.75 12.05 16.86
C ASP A 62 0.56 11.53 18.30
N THR A 63 0.42 10.21 18.45
CA THR A 63 0.34 9.53 19.74
C THR A 63 0.97 8.14 19.68
N THR A 64 1.26 7.56 20.84
CA THR A 64 1.83 6.22 20.95
C THR A 64 1.04 5.42 21.97
N PHE A 65 0.53 4.25 21.54
CA PHE A 65 -0.08 3.27 22.43
C PHE A 65 0.14 1.86 21.86
N ASN A 66 0.10 0.84 22.72
CA ASN A 66 0.37 -0.56 22.35
C ASN A 66 1.69 -0.76 21.57
N SER A 67 2.71 0.05 21.87
CA SER A 67 4.01 0.05 21.19
C SER A 67 3.99 0.46 19.70
N PHE A 68 2.88 1.04 19.22
CA PHE A 68 2.77 1.58 17.86
C PHE A 68 2.61 3.10 17.88
N ASN A 69 3.14 3.75 16.86
CA ASN A 69 2.95 5.17 16.62
C ASN A 69 1.74 5.37 15.71
N TYR A 70 0.84 6.22 16.15
CA TYR A 70 -0.38 6.56 15.43
C TYR A 70 -0.46 8.06 15.18
N LYS A 71 -1.19 8.41 14.12
CA LYS A 71 -1.67 9.76 13.86
C LYS A 71 -3.16 9.80 14.08
N TYR A 72 -3.62 10.67 14.96
CA TYR A 72 -5.04 10.92 15.11
C TYR A 72 -5.55 11.66 13.87
N ILE A 73 -6.57 11.10 13.24
CA ILE A 73 -7.30 11.72 12.15
C ILE A 73 -8.65 12.21 12.63
N GLN A 74 -9.02 13.39 12.16
CA GLN A 74 -10.33 13.98 12.40
C GLN A 74 -10.93 14.42 11.07
N ASN A 75 -12.21 14.12 10.90
CA ASN A 75 -12.95 14.48 9.71
C ASN A 75 -13.16 16.01 9.55
N SER A 76 -13.25 16.43 8.29
CA SER A 76 -13.75 17.72 7.84
C SER A 76 -15.21 17.61 7.37
N TYR A 77 -16.12 18.11 8.20
CA TYR A 77 -17.49 18.58 7.87
C TYR A 77 -18.61 17.58 7.52
N TYR A 78 -18.39 16.44 6.85
CA TYR A 78 -19.53 15.63 6.33
C TYR A 78 -19.79 14.27 7.00
N ILE A 79 -18.78 13.50 7.39
CA ILE A 79 -19.00 12.12 7.91
C ILE A 79 -18.02 11.86 9.05
N GLY A 80 -18.52 11.77 10.29
CA GLY A 80 -17.73 11.80 11.53
C GLY A 80 -16.79 10.61 11.78
N ILE A 81 -15.86 10.29 10.88
CA ILE A 81 -14.75 9.37 11.15
C ILE A 81 -13.67 10.12 11.93
N SER A 82 -13.42 9.63 13.14
CA SER A 82 -12.30 10.06 13.96
C SER A 82 -11.66 8.83 14.57
N GLY A 83 -10.35 8.77 14.55
CA GLY A 83 -9.62 7.60 15.01
C GLY A 83 -8.14 7.74 14.73
N PHE A 84 -7.44 6.62 14.70
CA PHE A 84 -5.98 6.62 14.72
C PHE A 84 -5.45 5.80 13.55
N LEU A 85 -4.66 6.42 12.67
CA LEU A 85 -3.99 5.74 11.58
C LEU A 85 -2.55 5.40 11.95
N ARG A 86 -2.08 4.22 11.57
CA ARG A 86 -0.65 3.89 11.56
C ARG A 86 -0.27 3.22 10.26
N GLU A 87 1.02 3.27 9.95
CA GLU A 87 1.61 2.58 8.81
C GLU A 87 2.84 1.78 9.24
N ASP A 88 3.22 0.82 8.39
CA ASP A 88 4.50 0.16 8.39
C ASP A 88 5.06 0.24 6.98
N THR A 89 6.06 1.11 6.78
CA THR A 89 6.71 1.33 5.49
C THR A 89 7.66 0.22 5.09
N LEU A 90 8.01 -0.71 5.98
CA LEU A 90 8.77 -1.91 5.59
C LEU A 90 7.84 -2.97 5.00
N LEU A 91 6.62 -3.08 5.54
CA LEU A 91 5.62 -4.04 5.09
C LEU A 91 4.67 -3.49 4.02
N GLY A 92 4.61 -2.17 3.85
CA GLY A 92 3.68 -1.50 2.92
C GLY A 92 2.23 -1.62 3.38
N LYS A 93 1.98 -1.53 4.69
CA LYS A 93 0.65 -1.76 5.28
C LYS A 93 0.20 -0.56 6.11
N ALA A 94 -1.11 -0.34 6.14
CA ALA A 94 -1.72 0.68 6.98
C ALA A 94 -2.91 0.13 7.76
N TRP A 95 -3.12 0.66 8.96
CA TRP A 95 -4.17 0.26 9.88
C TRP A 95 -4.92 1.47 10.41
N PHE A 96 -6.21 1.27 10.67
CA PHE A 96 -7.07 2.21 11.36
C PHE A 96 -7.52 1.61 12.69
N TYR A 97 -7.34 2.35 13.77
CA TYR A 97 -7.84 2.02 15.09
C TYR A 97 -9.04 2.92 15.42
N ASP A 98 -10.18 2.29 15.65
CA ASP A 98 -11.41 2.93 16.09
C ASP A 98 -11.47 2.93 17.63
N PRO A 99 -11.41 4.12 18.27
CA PRO A 99 -11.46 4.21 19.72
C PRO A 99 -12.83 3.83 20.31
N LEU A 100 -13.91 3.85 19.52
CA LEU A 100 -15.26 3.52 20.01
C LEU A 100 -15.45 2.01 20.16
N SER A 101 -15.03 1.25 19.15
CA SER A 101 -15.05 -0.22 19.21
C SER A 101 -13.81 -0.83 19.86
N ALA A 102 -12.75 -0.04 20.08
CA ALA A 102 -11.43 -0.50 20.53
C ALA A 102 -10.84 -1.60 19.62
N THR A 103 -11.09 -1.50 18.31
CA THR A 103 -10.62 -2.44 17.31
C THR A 103 -9.62 -1.78 16.35
N GLU A 104 -8.68 -2.57 15.85
CA GLU A 104 -7.75 -2.16 14.79
C GLU A 104 -7.99 -3.01 13.55
N GLU A 105 -8.13 -2.35 12.40
CA GLU A 105 -8.38 -2.98 11.13
C GLU A 105 -7.27 -2.66 10.12
N LEU A 106 -6.87 -3.65 9.33
CA LEU A 106 -5.99 -3.46 8.19
C LEU A 106 -6.78 -2.77 7.07
N ILE A 107 -6.33 -1.60 6.64
CA ILE A 107 -7.05 -0.79 5.63
C ILE A 107 -6.29 -0.66 4.30
N MET A 108 -5.00 -1.06 4.27
CA MET A 108 -4.18 -1.05 3.07
C MET A 108 -3.09 -2.12 3.16
N ASP A 109 -2.82 -2.80 2.04
CA ASP A 109 -1.70 -3.72 1.85
C ASP A 109 -1.12 -3.57 0.44
N LEU A 110 0.09 -2.99 0.36
CA LEU A 110 0.81 -2.73 -0.89
C LEU A 110 1.64 -3.93 -1.35
N SER A 111 1.63 -5.04 -0.61
CA SER A 111 2.29 -6.29 -1.00
C SER A 111 1.43 -7.19 -1.90
N LEU A 112 0.15 -6.84 -2.10
CA LEU A 112 -0.80 -7.62 -2.89
C LEU A 112 -0.42 -7.69 -4.38
N ASN A 113 -0.77 -8.82 -4.98
CA ASN A 113 -0.56 -9.17 -6.39
C ASN A 113 -1.91 -9.46 -7.08
N VAL A 114 -1.90 -9.49 -8.41
CA VAL A 114 -3.10 -9.82 -9.21
C VAL A 114 -3.67 -11.17 -8.78
N GLY A 115 -4.98 -11.20 -8.51
CA GLY A 115 -5.71 -12.38 -8.02
C GLY A 115 -5.76 -12.51 -6.49
N ASP A 116 -4.96 -11.76 -5.74
CA ASP A 116 -5.08 -11.74 -4.27
C ASP A 116 -6.39 -11.07 -3.85
N THR A 117 -6.87 -11.43 -2.66
CA THR A 117 -8.09 -10.86 -2.09
C THR A 117 -7.79 -9.93 -0.92
N PHE A 118 -8.53 -8.83 -0.82
CA PHE A 118 -8.49 -7.93 0.32
C PHE A 118 -9.91 -7.74 0.87
N TYR A 119 -10.06 -7.74 2.20
CA TYR A 119 -11.37 -7.54 2.81
C TYR A 119 -11.62 -6.05 3.03
N LEU A 120 -12.70 -5.54 2.46
CA LEU A 120 -13.21 -4.19 2.70
C LEU A 120 -14.55 -4.31 3.42
N ASN A 121 -14.69 -3.67 4.59
CA ASN A 121 -15.87 -3.81 5.45
C ASN A 121 -17.20 -3.59 4.70
N SER A 122 -17.24 -2.71 3.69
CA SER A 122 -18.42 -2.43 2.86
C SER A 122 -18.58 -3.31 1.62
N TYR A 123 -17.53 -4.00 1.16
CA TYR A 123 -17.57 -4.76 -0.10
C TYR A 123 -17.30 -6.24 0.04
N ASN A 124 -17.14 -6.73 1.27
CA ASN A 124 -16.58 -8.03 1.57
C ASN A 124 -15.20 -8.18 0.88
N ASN A 125 -14.85 -9.41 0.51
CA ASN A 125 -13.63 -9.68 -0.24
C ASN A 125 -13.71 -9.05 -1.64
N THR A 126 -12.75 -8.19 -1.92
CA THR A 126 -12.46 -7.63 -3.24
C THR A 126 -11.22 -8.30 -3.82
N VAL A 127 -11.15 -8.45 -5.14
CA VAL A 127 -10.04 -9.12 -5.82
C VAL A 127 -9.16 -8.08 -6.49
N VAL A 128 -7.83 -8.23 -6.38
CA VAL A 128 -6.89 -7.42 -7.15
C VAL A 128 -7.00 -7.80 -8.63
N ASP A 129 -7.51 -6.86 -9.43
CA ASP A 129 -7.68 -7.01 -10.88
C ASP A 129 -6.38 -6.69 -11.62
N SER A 130 -5.70 -5.60 -11.24
CA SER A 130 -4.45 -5.20 -11.89
C SER A 130 -3.45 -4.58 -10.92
N VAL A 131 -2.17 -4.86 -11.17
CA VAL A 131 -1.04 -4.19 -10.51
C VAL A 131 -0.16 -3.58 -11.59
N TYR A 132 0.00 -2.27 -11.55
CA TYR A 132 0.76 -1.53 -12.55
C TYR A 132 1.49 -0.33 -11.95
N TYR A 133 2.42 0.24 -12.71
CA TYR A 133 3.13 1.45 -12.33
C TYR A 133 2.73 2.61 -13.23
N LEU A 134 2.37 3.74 -12.65
CA LEU A 134 2.06 4.97 -13.37
C LEU A 134 2.81 6.14 -12.72
N ASN A 135 3.58 6.88 -13.51
CA ASN A 135 4.41 8.00 -13.02
C ASN A 135 5.36 7.59 -11.85
N GLY A 136 5.87 6.36 -11.88
CA GLY A 136 6.75 5.82 -10.84
C GLY A 136 6.02 5.33 -9.59
N LYS A 137 4.69 5.52 -9.51
CA LYS A 137 3.85 5.08 -8.40
C LYS A 137 3.26 3.71 -8.65
N LYS A 138 3.18 2.86 -7.62
CA LYS A 138 2.53 1.55 -7.71
C LYS A 138 1.03 1.72 -7.53
N HIS A 139 0.26 1.11 -8.42
CA HIS A 139 -1.20 1.06 -8.35
C HIS A 139 -1.64 -0.39 -8.20
N ILE A 140 -2.40 -0.66 -7.14
CA ILE A 140 -3.08 -1.95 -6.92
C ILE A 140 -4.57 -1.69 -7.07
N GLN A 141 -5.10 -2.06 -8.23
CA GLN A 141 -6.48 -1.84 -8.60
C GLN A 141 -7.30 -3.09 -8.34
N PHE A 142 -8.49 -2.89 -7.80
CA PHE A 142 -9.42 -3.94 -7.44
C PHE A 142 -10.61 -4.01 -8.42
N ASP A 143 -11.31 -5.15 -8.41
CA ASP A 143 -12.50 -5.42 -9.23
C ASP A 143 -13.75 -4.61 -8.83
N LYS A 144 -13.66 -3.83 -7.75
CA LYS A 144 -14.73 -2.94 -7.27
C LYS A 144 -14.61 -1.54 -7.83
N ILE A 145 -15.77 -0.97 -8.18
CA ILE A 145 -15.91 0.43 -8.58
C ILE A 145 -16.42 1.22 -7.38
N VAL A 146 -15.78 2.36 -7.14
CA VAL A 146 -16.13 3.31 -6.07
C VAL A 146 -16.52 4.64 -6.68
N PHE A 147 -17.37 5.36 -5.96
CA PHE A 147 -17.70 6.74 -6.29
C PHE A 147 -16.57 7.65 -5.80
N ALA A 148 -16.19 8.64 -6.60
CA ALA A 148 -15.22 9.65 -6.23
C ALA A 148 -15.80 11.04 -6.44
N TYR A 149 -15.76 11.85 -5.39
CA TYR A 149 -16.18 13.25 -5.44
C TYR A 149 -14.98 14.14 -5.74
N SER A 150 -15.08 14.91 -6.82
CA SER A 150 -14.12 15.97 -7.12
C SER A 150 -14.88 17.24 -7.48
N ASN A 151 -15.02 18.15 -6.50
CA ASN A 151 -15.45 19.55 -6.55
C ASN A 151 -16.65 19.96 -7.42
N THR A 152 -17.32 19.05 -8.14
CA THR A 152 -18.55 19.21 -8.95
C THR A 152 -18.89 17.98 -9.81
N ILE A 153 -18.03 16.96 -9.91
CA ILE A 153 -18.26 15.77 -10.75
C ILE A 153 -18.23 14.50 -9.89
N ILE A 154 -19.24 13.64 -10.08
CA ILE A 154 -19.25 12.26 -9.61
C ILE A 154 -18.57 11.42 -10.70
N ALA A 155 -17.45 10.79 -10.35
CA ALA A 155 -16.77 9.85 -11.23
C ALA A 155 -16.81 8.45 -10.62
N PHE A 156 -17.11 7.46 -11.44
CA PHE A 156 -16.95 6.05 -11.10
C PHE A 156 -15.53 5.64 -11.47
N LYS A 157 -14.76 5.17 -10.49
CA LYS A 157 -13.39 4.71 -10.72
C LYS A 157 -13.15 3.39 -9.98
N PRO A 158 -12.24 2.53 -10.45
CA PRO A 158 -11.84 1.37 -9.68
C PRO A 158 -11.27 1.75 -8.31
N PHE A 159 -11.59 0.99 -7.27
CA PHE A 159 -10.92 1.09 -5.99
C PHE A 159 -9.44 0.77 -6.20
N THR A 160 -8.55 1.64 -5.71
CA THR A 160 -7.12 1.53 -6.00
C THR A 160 -6.31 1.96 -4.79
N PHE A 161 -5.36 1.13 -4.37
CA PHE A 161 -4.25 1.57 -3.50
C PHE A 161 -3.14 2.16 -4.35
N ILE A 162 -2.57 3.27 -3.88
CA ILE A 162 -1.52 4.01 -4.58
C ILE A 162 -0.37 4.23 -3.62
N GLU A 163 0.82 3.93 -4.10
CA GLU A 163 2.11 4.28 -3.52
C GLU A 163 2.82 5.26 -4.45
#